data_AF-A0A2D6U8H2-F1
#
_entry.id   AF-A0A2D6U8H2-F1
#
_cell.length_a   1.000
_cell.length_b   1.000
_cell.length_c   1.000
_cell.angle_alpha   90.00
_cell.angle_beta   90.00
_cell.angle_gamma   90.00
#
_symmetry.space_group_name_H-M   'P 1'
#
loop_
_entity.id
_entity.type
_entity.pdbx_description
1 polymer ?
#
loop_
_entity_poly.entity_id
_entity_poly.type
_entity_poly.pdbx_seq_one_letter_code
_entity_poly.pdbx_strand_id
1 'polypeptide(L)'
;HFLGSGALVWLVWMVSTGMGVVVGDITKPEWQLGFAVPLLFGGLMIISITNRAGIVAAVVGAVVAVLGADLPQGSGVLLAIVLGVVAGGFADTRLGATPEATP
;
A
#
# COMPACT_ATOMS: atom_id res chain seq x y z
N HIS A 1 2.96 -30.89 -2.91
CA HIS A 1 2.07 -30.07 -2.06
C HIS A 1 1.94 -28.61 -2.54
N PHE A 2 2.99 -27.93 -3.02
CA PHE A 2 2.86 -26.56 -3.53
C PHE A 2 2.11 -26.41 -4.88
N LEU A 3 2.18 -27.41 -5.76
CA LEU A 3 1.53 -27.33 -7.08
C LEU A 3 0.00 -27.22 -7.00
N GLY A 4 -0.65 -27.92 -6.06
CA GLY A 4 -2.11 -27.87 -5.88
C GLY A 4 -2.59 -26.56 -5.26
N SER A 5 -1.90 -26.07 -4.23
CA SER A 5 -2.22 -24.78 -3.59
C SER A 5 -1.98 -23.61 -4.56
N GLY A 6 -0.85 -23.61 -5.26
CA GLY A 6 -0.53 -22.60 -6.27
C GLY A 6 -1.51 -22.60 -7.43
N ALA A 7 -1.92 -23.77 -7.93
CA ALA A 7 -2.91 -23.88 -9.00
C ALA A 7 -4.29 -23.37 -8.58
N LEU A 8 -4.71 -23.65 -7.34
CA LEU A 8 -5.98 -23.15 -6.81
C LEU A 8 -5.96 -21.62 -6.66
N VAL A 9 -4.88 -21.07 -6.08
CA VAL A 9 -4.70 -19.61 -5.96
C VAL A 9 -4.69 -18.95 -7.34
N TRP A 10 -3.99 -19.55 -8.31
CA TRP A 10 -3.95 -19.06 -9.68
C TRP A 10 -5.33 -19.09 -10.34
N LEU A 11 -6.11 -20.16 -10.17
CA LEU A 11 -7.47 -20.24 -10.70
C LEU A 11 -8.41 -19.21 -10.06
N VAL A 12 -8.34 -19.06 -8.73
CA VAL A 12 -9.10 -18.02 -8.02
C VAL A 12 -8.72 -16.64 -8.53
N TRP A 13 -7.43 -16.38 -8.74
CA TRP A 13 -6.94 -15.12 -9.28
C TRP A 13 -7.43 -14.88 -10.71
N MET A 14 -7.45 -15.91 -11.56
CA MET A 14 -7.97 -15.81 -12.93
C MET A 14 -9.47 -15.52 -12.94
N VAL A 15 -10.25 -16.22 -12.12
CA VAL A 15 -11.71 -16.02 -12.02
C VAL A 15 -12.03 -14.63 -11.48
N SER A 16 -11.32 -14.17 -10.44
CA SER A 16 -11.53 -12.82 -9.89
C SER A 16 -11.12 -11.72 -10.87
N THR A 17 -10.02 -11.90 -11.61
CA THR A 17 -9.59 -10.97 -12.66
C THR A 17 -10.61 -10.92 -13.81
N GLY A 18 -11.06 -12.09 -14.28
CA GLY A 18 -12.07 -12.19 -15.33
C GLY A 18 -13.39 -11.53 -14.92
N MET A 19 -13.85 -11.76 -13.67
CA MET A 19 -15.02 -11.06 -13.13
C MET A 19 -14.80 -9.54 -13.07
N GLY A 20 -13.61 -9.09 -12.67
CA GLY A 20 -13.26 -7.67 -12.64
C GLY A 20 -13.39 -7.00 -14.02
N VAL A 21 -12.95 -7.67 -15.09
CA VAL A 21 -13.09 -7.17 -16.46
C VAL A 21 -14.56 -7.04 -16.85
N VAL A 22 -15.38 -8.06 -16.60
CA VAL A 22 -16.81 -8.06 -16.97
C VAL A 22 -17.61 -7.04 -16.15
N VAL A 23 -17.35 -6.94 -14.84
CA VAL A 23 -18.03 -5.99 -13.94
C VAL A 23 -17.57 -4.56 -14.20
N GLY A 24 -16.32 -4.38 -14.65
CA GLY A 24 -15.78 -3.07 -15.05
C GLY A 24 -16.65 -2.37 -16.11
N ASP A 25 -17.11 -3.11 -17.12
CA ASP A 25 -17.96 -2.56 -18.19
C ASP A 25 -19.36 -2.15 -17.73
N ILE A 26 -19.86 -2.71 -16.62
CA ILE A 26 -21.19 -2.44 -16.05
C ILE A 26 -21.12 -1.32 -14.99
N THR A 27 -19.91 -0.80 -14.72
CA THR A 27 -19.68 0.16 -13.64
C THR A 27 -20.34 1.50 -13.92
N LYS A 28 -21.22 1.92 -13.02
CA LYS A 28 -21.78 3.27 -13.03
C LYS A 28 -20.86 4.26 -12.33
N PRO A 29 -20.75 5.52 -12.80
CA PRO A 29 -19.91 6.55 -12.18
C PRO A 29 -20.22 6.82 -10.70
N GLU A 30 -21.49 6.64 -10.30
CA GLU A 30 -21.98 6.86 -8.93
C GLU A 30 -21.40 5.88 -7.89
N TRP A 31 -20.81 4.76 -8.31
CA TRP A 31 -20.27 3.74 -7.41
C TRP A 31 -18.85 4.05 -6.91
N GLN A 32 -18.17 5.07 -7.45
CA GLN A 32 -16.80 5.50 -7.05
C GLN A 32 -15.77 4.35 -6.96
N LEU A 33 -15.96 3.28 -7.76
CA LEU A 33 -15.10 2.10 -7.76
C LEU A 33 -13.63 2.42 -8.07
N GLY A 34 -13.35 3.52 -8.80
CA GLY A 34 -11.99 4.01 -9.03
C GLY A 34 -11.22 4.38 -7.76
N PHE A 35 -11.91 4.67 -6.66
CA PHE A 35 -11.29 4.94 -5.36
C PHE A 35 -11.21 3.71 -4.44
N ALA A 36 -11.88 2.61 -4.80
CA ALA A 36 -11.92 1.42 -3.97
C ALA A 36 -10.51 0.83 -3.77
N VAL A 37 -9.71 0.74 -4.83
CA VAL A 37 -8.36 0.18 -4.77
C VAL A 37 -7.44 1.02 -3.89
N PRO A 38 -7.29 2.35 -4.08
CA PRO A 38 -6.53 3.20 -3.17
C PRO A 38 -7.00 3.09 -1.70
N LEU A 39 -8.31 3.03 -1.47
CA LEU A 39 -8.87 2.95 -0.12
C LEU A 39 -8.56 1.61 0.56
N LEU A 40 -8.63 0.50 -0.17
CA LEU A 40 -8.28 -0.84 0.34
C LEU A 40 -6.80 -0.91 0.72
N PHE A 41 -5.90 -0.43 -0.15
CA PHE A 41 -4.47 -0.39 0.16
C PHE A 41 -4.15 0.58 1.31
N GLY A 42 -4.77 1.76 1.33
CA GLY A 42 -4.61 2.72 2.42
C GLY A 42 -5.13 2.18 3.75
N GLY A 43 -6.28 1.51 3.76
CA GLY A 43 -6.83 0.86 4.95
C GLY A 43 -5.94 -0.27 5.46
N LEU A 44 -5.44 -1.13 4.56
CA LEU A 44 -4.49 -2.19 4.90
C LEU A 44 -3.18 -1.60 5.47
N MET A 45 -2.70 -0.52 4.88
CA MET A 45 -1.52 0.20 5.36
C MET A 45 -1.73 0.68 6.79
N ILE A 46 -2.86 1.34 7.09
CA ILE A 46 -3.18 1.85 8.43
C ILE A 46 -3.16 0.73 9.47
N ILE A 47 -3.78 -0.42 9.19
CA ILE A 47 -3.78 -1.55 10.15
C ILE A 47 -2.43 -2.27 10.25
N SER A 48 -1.55 -2.12 9.25
CA SER A 48 -0.21 -2.71 9.27
C SER A 48 0.82 -1.90 10.07
N ILE A 49 0.54 -0.62 10.39
CA ILE A 49 1.46 0.26 11.12
C ILE A 49 1.37 -0.03 12.61
N THR A 50 2.38 -0.73 13.15
CA THR A 50 2.42 -1.13 14.57
C THR A 50 3.27 -0.20 15.45
N ASN A 51 4.12 0.65 14.86
CA ASN A 51 5.08 1.46 15.60
C ASN A 51 5.10 2.94 15.14
N ARG A 52 5.71 3.80 15.96
CA ARG A 52 5.80 5.24 15.69
C ARG A 52 6.62 5.55 14.44
N ALA A 53 7.65 4.77 14.14
CA ALA A 53 8.47 4.93 12.94
C ALA A 53 7.66 4.72 11.65
N GLY A 54 6.76 3.73 11.64
CA GLY A 54 5.83 3.45 10.55
C GLY A 54 4.82 4.57 10.34
N ILE A 55 4.37 5.23 11.41
CA ILE A 55 3.52 6.43 11.31
C ILE A 55 4.29 7.56 10.61
N VAL A 56 5.55 7.82 11.02
CA VAL A 56 6.38 8.85 10.39
C VAL A 56 6.60 8.53 8.90
N ALA A 57 6.90 7.28 8.57
CA ALA A 57 7.05 6.83 7.18
C ALA A 57 5.79 7.11 6.35
N ALA A 58 4.62 6.74 6.89
CA ALA A 58 3.34 6.91 6.23
C ALA A 58 2.96 8.38 6.03
N VAL A 59 3.17 9.23 7.04
CA VAL A 59 2.87 10.67 6.94
C VAL A 59 3.80 11.34 5.92
N VAL A 60 5.10 11.08 5.98
CA VAL A 60 6.05 11.68 5.03
C VAL A 60 5.76 11.21 3.61
N GLY A 61 5.52 9.91 3.41
CA GLY A 61 5.12 9.36 2.12
C GLY A 61 3.83 10.01 1.60
N ALA A 62 2.79 10.14 2.43
CA ALA A 62 1.53 10.77 2.04
C ALA A 62 1.72 12.25 1.63
N VAL A 63 2.48 13.03 2.41
CA VAL A 63 2.75 14.45 2.12
C VAL A 63 3.51 14.59 0.80
N VAL A 64 4.59 13.82 0.61
CA VAL A 64 5.38 13.88 -0.63
C VAL A 64 4.56 13.42 -1.83
N ALA A 65 3.69 12.40 -1.67
CA ALA A 65 2.83 11.93 -2.75
C ALA A 65 1.82 13.01 -3.18
N VAL A 66 1.24 13.74 -2.23
CA VAL A 66 0.31 14.85 -2.51
C VAL A 66 1.04 16.02 -3.18
N LEU A 67 2.21 16.40 -2.68
CA LEU A 67 3.01 17.47 -3.27
C LEU A 67 3.57 17.10 -4.66
N GLY A 68 3.81 15.80 -4.88
CA GLY A 68 4.29 15.25 -6.13
C GLY A 68 3.19 14.86 -7.11
N ALA A 69 1.91 15.16 -6.83
CA ALA A 69 0.78 14.68 -7.64
C ALA A 69 0.81 15.20 -9.09
N ASP A 70 1.30 16.43 -9.29
CA ASP A 70 1.40 17.06 -10.62
C ASP A 70 2.65 16.64 -11.42
N LEU A 71 3.53 15.81 -10.84
CA LEU A 71 4.73 15.37 -11.54
C LEU A 71 4.40 14.36 -12.66
N PRO A 72 5.06 14.46 -13.83
CA PRO A 72 4.83 13.53 -14.94
C PRO A 72 5.11 12.07 -14.57
N GLN A 73 4.38 11.15 -15.19
CA GLN A 73 4.65 9.70 -15.20
C GLN A 73 4.62 9.01 -13.82
N GLY A 74 3.98 9.60 -12.80
CA GLY A 74 3.95 9.02 -11.45
C GLY A 74 5.30 9.09 -10.70
N SER A 75 6.24 9.92 -11.17
CA SER A 75 7.53 10.11 -10.53
C SER A 75 7.43 10.72 -9.12
N GLY A 76 6.39 11.52 -8.85
CA GLY A 76 6.10 12.01 -7.49
C GLY A 76 5.80 10.89 -6.49
N VAL A 77 5.16 9.80 -6.93
CA VAL A 77 4.91 8.61 -6.09
C VAL A 77 6.21 7.87 -5.80
N LEU A 78 7.13 7.77 -6.78
CA LEU A 78 8.44 7.18 -6.55
C LEU A 78 9.24 7.98 -5.51
N LEU A 79 9.23 9.31 -5.60
CA LEU A 79 9.85 10.18 -4.59
C LEU A 79 9.20 9.99 -3.21
N ALA A 80 7.88 9.87 -3.15
CA ALA A 80 7.15 9.63 -1.91
C ALA A 80 7.57 8.33 -1.23
N ILE A 81 7.73 7.25 -2.00
CA ILE A 81 8.19 5.96 -1.49
C ILE A 81 9.59 6.09 -0.90
N VAL A 82 10.52 6.68 -1.65
CA VAL A 82 11.92 6.82 -1.20
C VAL A 82 12.00 7.69 0.05
N LEU A 83 11.40 8.88 0.04
CA LEU A 83 11.46 9.81 1.16
C LEU A 83 10.71 9.30 2.39
N GLY A 84 9.57 8.62 2.21
CA GLY A 84 8.82 7.99 3.29
C GLY A 84 9.63 6.89 3.98
N VAL A 85 10.27 5.99 3.22
CA VAL A 85 11.12 4.92 3.78
C VAL A 85 12.33 5.51 4.51
N VAL A 86 13.01 6.50 3.93
CA VAL A 86 14.17 7.14 4.58
C VAL A 86 13.78 7.84 5.88
N ALA A 87 12.67 8.58 5.89
CA ALA A 87 12.18 9.25 7.10
C ALA A 87 11.73 8.24 8.16
N GLY A 88 11.05 7.18 7.74
CA GLY A 88 10.67 6.07 8.61
C GLY A 88 11.87 5.39 9.26
N GLY A 89 12.88 5.03 8.46
CA GLY A 89 14.12 4.44 8.96
C GLY A 89 14.88 5.38 9.89
N PHE A 90 14.96 6.67 9.58
CA PHE A 90 15.57 7.65 10.49
C PHE A 90 14.78 7.78 11.79
N ALA A 91 13.45 7.80 11.75
CA ALA A 91 12.61 7.83 12.93
C ALA A 91 12.77 6.57 13.78
N ASP A 92 12.92 5.40 13.16
CA ASP A 92 13.18 4.13 13.85
C ASP A 92 14.48 4.18 14.65
N THR A 93 15.57 4.72 14.09
CA THR A 93 16.83 4.88 14.84
C THR A 93 16.73 5.83 16.03
N ARG A 94 15.75 6.75 16.04
CA ARG A 94 15.56 7.75 17.09
C ARG A 94 14.53 7.33 18.13
N LEU A 95 13.54 6.53 17.74
CA LEU A 95 12.40 6.09 18.55
C LEU A 95 12.58 4.66 19.06
N GLY A 96 13.46 3.87 18.45
CA GLY A 96 13.76 2.47 18.72
C GLY A 96 14.77 2.22 19.85
N ALA A 97 14.78 3.05 20.89
CA ALA A 97 15.46 2.70 22.15
C ALA A 97 14.51 1.83 22.99
N THR A 98 14.28 0.58 22.59
CA THR A 98 13.67 -0.43 23.47
C THR A 98 14.56 -1.66 23.46
N PRO A 99 15.27 -1.94 24.57
CA PRO A 99 16.07 -3.16 24.73
C PRO A 99 15.22 -4.39 24.45
N GLU A 100 15.69 -5.24 23.55
CA GLU A 100 15.14 -6.57 23.34
C GLU A 100 15.33 -7.35 24.64
N ALA A 101 14.24 -7.58 25.38
CA ALA A 101 14.25 -8.49 26.51
C ALA A 101 14.51 -9.89 25.95
N THR A 102 15.74 -10.35 26.13
CA THR A 102 16.20 -11.69 25.77
C THR A 102 15.31 -12.73 26.45
N PRO A 103 14.85 -13.77 25.72
CA PRO A 103 14.16 -14.90 26.35
C PRO A 103 15.11 -15.71 27.26
#